data_AF-A0A0C7NB77-F1
#
_entry.id   AF-A0A0C7NB77-F1
#
_cell.length_a   1.000
_cell.length_b   1.000
_cell.length_c   1.000
_cell.angle_alpha   90.00
_cell.angle_beta   90.00
_cell.angle_gamma   90.00
#
_symmetry.space_group_name_H-M   'P 1'
#
loop_
_entity.id
_entity.type
_entity.pdbx_description
1 polymer ?
#
loop_
_entity_poly.entity_id
_entity_poly.type
_entity_poly.pdbx_seq_one_letter_code
_entity_poly.pdbx_strand_id
1 'polypeptide(L)'
;MSVDGSVDLSDLQSPTLNAGNHMARTRRRWSKSSQDQPTKPSALADGVHEDIDFDFISPGQLYSTESGRLFHAGKILIVLVGLPATSKTLLSVAITRYTKWLGVRTSSFHVSEYRRKTMASMDCTSFPNDYFSAKPTTVEGRSKRKHILEKVQEDMIEFFNESKGQLAIYDALNILVEERLHLQQVFSRMNTKVLFIESVMTDSDMIKHNVDMASQSADYVGWSQKDALANYMHRLKVNRELYEEMTPEEELAYVKYVNFGERLIVNNNHFGYLINKIVFFLMNLRNKKGCVYFARCGTSTNDNYVNDELLNSAGIEYSKALTELVLKVVNERRASQSEPLPSLVANSDAIPNSSSETPEHKRSPPTLQVSSGLSSRSMSPSLSPLLTTRASLQRTESTGNAAMRQPVSGDGGDDDSFVVWTAARKRTFDTARFFYDKGINVRQRSQLQQLHPGVVADMEESEVRAKYPEEYKEWIKDPYHYRFPRAESYHDLAVRMEPLLLEMERMRGDILVIGHESVLRVLYGYLMACSCPDIPSLTFTRDELIEISFSPFENKVRRVPIVYE
;
A
#
# COMPACT_ATOMS: atom_id res chain seq x y z
N MET A 1 -74.91 16.90 45.31
CA MET A 1 -75.56 18.15 44.89
C MET A 1 -74.70 18.77 43.80
N SER A 2 -75.35 19.23 42.73
CA SER A 2 -75.01 20.44 41.94
C SER A 2 -73.56 20.70 41.47
N VAL A 3 -73.36 20.69 40.14
CA VAL A 3 -72.72 21.72 39.25
C VAL A 3 -71.69 22.69 39.88
N ASP A 4 -70.58 23.08 39.22
CA ASP A 4 -70.41 23.44 37.80
C ASP A 4 -68.91 23.55 37.39
N GLY A 5 -68.59 23.81 36.11
CA GLY A 5 -67.32 24.48 35.74
C GLY A 5 -66.32 23.78 34.79
N SER A 6 -66.60 23.85 33.48
CA SER A 6 -65.67 23.99 32.33
C SER A 6 -64.15 23.67 32.47
N VAL A 7 -63.65 22.79 31.58
CA VAL A 7 -62.24 22.79 31.12
C VAL A 7 -62.24 22.77 29.59
N ASP A 8 -61.41 23.61 28.96
CA ASP A 8 -61.33 23.80 27.51
C ASP A 8 -60.89 22.55 26.74
N LEU A 9 -61.47 22.39 25.53
CA LEU A 9 -61.20 21.29 24.60
C LEU A 9 -60.28 21.69 23.44
N SER A 10 -59.48 22.75 23.59
CA SER A 10 -58.71 23.36 22.50
C SER A 10 -57.31 22.76 22.25
N ASP A 11 -56.74 21.99 23.17
CA ASP A 11 -55.34 21.51 23.11
C ASP A 11 -55.17 20.00 22.86
N LEU A 12 -55.97 19.43 21.96
CA LEU A 12 -55.64 18.16 21.31
C LEU A 12 -54.69 18.38 20.13
N GLN A 13 -53.46 18.80 20.43
CA GLN A 13 -52.36 18.66 19.46
C GLN A 13 -52.13 17.18 19.15
N SER A 14 -51.98 16.87 17.86
CA SER A 14 -51.69 15.53 17.40
C SER A 14 -50.37 15.02 17.97
N PRO A 15 -50.24 13.71 18.28
CA PRO A 15 -49.00 13.15 18.78
C PRO A 15 -47.90 13.35 17.73
N THR A 16 -46.88 14.14 18.08
CA THR A 16 -45.72 14.39 17.22
C THR A 16 -44.98 13.08 16.98
N LEU A 17 -45.13 12.55 15.77
CA LEU A 17 -44.55 11.28 15.36
C LEU A 17 -43.02 11.32 15.46
N ASN A 18 -42.51 10.43 16.31
CA ASN A 18 -41.13 9.94 16.32
C ASN A 18 -40.03 10.99 16.53
N ALA A 19 -39.82 11.33 17.80
CA ALA A 19 -38.48 11.64 18.29
C ALA A 19 -37.57 10.39 18.13
N GLY A 20 -37.04 10.18 16.92
CA GLY A 20 -36.02 9.18 16.65
C GLY A 20 -34.69 9.52 17.34
N ASN A 21 -33.67 8.68 17.11
CA ASN A 21 -32.32 8.79 17.70
C ASN A 21 -31.51 10.08 17.36
N HIS A 22 -32.16 11.11 16.85
CA HIS A 22 -31.61 12.40 16.46
C HIS A 22 -30.89 13.11 17.61
N MET A 23 -31.49 13.19 18.81
CA MET A 23 -30.89 13.88 19.97
C MET A 23 -29.63 13.22 20.53
N ALA A 24 -29.42 11.92 20.30
CA ALA A 24 -28.18 11.25 20.68
C ALA A 24 -27.00 11.57 19.74
N ARG A 25 -27.28 12.13 18.54
CA ARG A 25 -26.29 12.44 17.50
C ARG A 25 -26.01 13.94 17.33
N THR A 26 -26.89 14.81 17.82
CA THR A 26 -26.66 16.28 17.80
C THR A 26 -25.64 16.77 18.84
N ARG A 27 -25.22 15.94 19.80
CA ARG A 27 -23.97 16.19 20.52
C ARG A 27 -22.81 16.08 19.53
N ARG A 28 -22.24 17.23 19.15
CA ARG A 28 -21.01 17.39 18.36
C ARG A 28 -19.89 16.47 18.90
N ARG A 29 -19.79 15.27 18.35
CA ARG A 29 -18.72 14.30 18.66
C ARG A 29 -17.46 14.58 17.85
N TRP A 30 -17.62 15.32 16.76
CA TRP A 30 -16.61 15.72 15.80
C TRP A 30 -16.68 17.26 15.71
N SER A 31 -15.53 17.91 15.59
CA SER A 31 -15.36 19.33 15.94
C SER A 31 -15.98 20.30 14.93
N LYS A 32 -15.90 21.60 15.21
CA LYS A 32 -16.48 22.68 14.38
C LYS A 32 -15.47 23.27 13.38
N SER A 33 -14.31 22.64 13.21
CA SER A 33 -13.09 23.23 12.65
C SER A 33 -12.88 22.92 11.16
N SER A 34 -13.79 22.19 10.50
CA SER A 34 -13.64 21.68 9.14
C SER A 34 -13.72 22.76 8.04
N GLN A 35 -12.83 23.75 8.08
CA GLN A 35 -12.52 24.67 6.98
C GLN A 35 -11.05 24.60 6.52
N ASP A 36 -10.22 23.80 7.18
CA ASP A 36 -8.85 23.56 6.73
C ASP A 36 -8.86 22.63 5.50
N GLN A 37 -8.53 23.19 4.34
CA GLN A 37 -8.17 22.38 3.17
C GLN A 37 -6.77 21.79 3.41
N PRO A 38 -6.61 20.47 3.38
CA PRO A 38 -5.27 19.91 3.20
C PRO A 38 -4.68 20.47 1.90
N THR A 39 -3.37 20.71 1.88
CA THR A 39 -2.65 20.97 0.64
C THR A 39 -2.94 19.81 -0.32
N LYS A 40 -3.59 20.10 -1.45
CA LYS A 40 -3.94 19.06 -2.43
C LYS A 40 -2.68 18.24 -2.75
N PRO A 41 -2.72 16.90 -2.63
CA PRO A 41 -1.57 16.07 -2.97
C PRO A 41 -1.15 16.34 -4.42
N SER A 42 0.14 16.13 -4.68
CA SER A 42 0.64 16.02 -6.06
C SER A 42 -0.29 15.10 -6.84
N ALA A 43 -0.87 15.57 -7.95
CA ALA A 43 -1.88 14.81 -8.70
C ALA A 43 -1.40 13.44 -9.24
N LEU A 44 -0.10 13.14 -9.07
CA LEU A 44 0.58 11.94 -9.54
C LEU A 44 1.17 11.06 -8.40
N ALA A 45 1.16 11.50 -7.13
CA ALA A 45 1.78 10.82 -5.99
C ALA A 45 0.83 10.72 -4.78
N ASP A 46 1.14 9.88 -3.78
CA ASP A 46 0.29 9.72 -2.59
C ASP A 46 0.63 10.67 -1.42
N GLY A 47 -0.40 11.03 -0.64
CA GLY A 47 -0.28 11.91 0.54
C GLY A 47 0.31 11.22 1.78
N VAL A 48 1.04 10.11 1.63
CA VAL A 48 1.45 9.27 2.77
C VAL A 48 2.41 9.98 3.73
N HIS A 49 3.18 10.94 3.22
CA HIS A 49 4.12 11.78 3.99
C HIS A 49 3.53 13.12 4.44
N GLU A 50 2.27 13.42 4.13
CA GLU A 50 1.64 14.68 4.55
C GLU A 50 1.43 14.68 6.08
N ASP A 51 1.67 15.84 6.70
CA ASP A 51 1.39 16.03 8.12
C ASP A 51 -0.11 16.01 8.39
N ILE A 52 -0.48 15.49 9.56
CA ILE A 52 -1.88 15.27 9.95
C ILE A 52 -2.25 16.25 11.06
N ASP A 53 -3.24 17.10 10.77
CA ASP A 53 -3.78 18.06 11.74
C ASP A 53 -4.35 17.39 13.00
N PHE A 54 -4.37 18.14 14.11
CA PHE A 54 -4.83 17.62 15.39
C PHE A 54 -6.29 17.10 15.35
N ASP A 55 -7.15 17.78 14.59
CA ASP A 55 -8.58 17.48 14.41
C ASP A 55 -8.87 16.52 13.24
N PHE A 56 -7.84 16.05 12.52
CA PHE A 56 -8.01 15.16 11.37
C PHE A 56 -8.68 13.84 11.77
N ILE A 57 -9.77 13.51 11.07
CA ILE A 57 -10.43 12.21 11.16
C ILE A 57 -9.93 11.35 9.99
N SER A 58 -9.48 10.13 10.29
CA SER A 58 -9.04 9.20 9.24
C SER A 58 -10.19 8.35 8.69
N PRO A 59 -10.13 7.95 7.40
CA PRO A 59 -11.23 7.24 6.75
C PRO A 59 -11.72 5.97 7.49
N GLY A 60 -10.80 5.08 7.88
CA GLY A 60 -11.10 3.83 8.56
C GLY A 60 -11.17 3.90 10.10
N GLN A 61 -11.32 5.10 10.69
CA GLN A 61 -11.20 5.29 12.14
C GLN A 61 -12.38 4.71 12.95
N LEU A 62 -12.20 3.51 13.52
CA LEU A 62 -13.24 2.81 14.30
C LEU A 62 -13.79 3.60 15.49
N TYR A 63 -12.95 4.38 16.17
CA TYR A 63 -13.35 5.27 17.25
C TYR A 63 -12.29 6.35 17.51
N SER A 64 -12.71 7.44 18.15
CA SER A 64 -11.81 8.43 18.73
C SER A 64 -12.16 8.67 20.21
N THR A 65 -11.17 9.10 20.98
CA THR A 65 -11.34 9.60 22.35
C THR A 65 -11.28 11.13 22.35
N GLU A 66 -11.62 11.76 23.48
CA GLU A 66 -11.45 13.20 23.68
C GLU A 66 -10.00 13.69 23.47
N SER A 67 -9.01 12.78 23.52
CA SER A 67 -7.59 13.10 23.26
C SER A 67 -7.17 12.99 21.78
N GLY A 68 -8.07 12.55 20.90
CA GLY A 68 -7.77 12.19 19.50
C GLY A 68 -6.96 10.90 19.32
N ARG A 69 -6.68 10.16 20.40
CA ARG A 69 -5.92 8.89 20.38
C ARG A 69 -6.84 7.68 20.54
N LEU A 70 -6.44 6.53 20.01
CA LEU A 70 -7.07 5.24 20.33
C LEU A 70 -6.74 4.86 21.80
N PHE A 71 -7.77 4.82 22.66
CA PHE A 71 -7.66 4.69 24.13
C PHE A 71 -6.75 3.55 24.59
N HIS A 72 -6.77 2.41 23.90
CA HIS A 72 -6.13 1.17 24.36
C HIS A 72 -4.66 1.01 23.92
N ALA A 73 -4.14 1.87 23.04
CA ALA A 73 -2.80 1.69 22.48
C ALA A 73 -1.69 2.38 23.28
N GLY A 74 -1.93 3.58 23.81
CA GLY A 74 -0.89 4.46 24.37
C GLY A 74 -0.05 5.13 23.27
N LYS A 75 1.12 5.67 23.63
CA LYS A 75 2.16 6.10 22.66
C LYS A 75 3.00 4.89 22.23
N ILE A 76 3.34 4.79 20.95
CA ILE A 76 4.17 3.70 20.40
C ILE A 76 5.27 4.29 19.51
N LEU A 77 6.51 3.83 19.68
CA LEU A 77 7.61 4.04 18.75
C LEU A 77 7.94 2.71 18.07
N ILE A 78 7.87 2.67 16.74
CA ILE A 78 8.44 1.59 15.94
C ILE A 78 9.86 1.98 15.57
N VAL A 79 10.83 1.12 15.85
CA VAL A 79 12.24 1.28 15.46
C VAL A 79 12.56 0.25 14.39
N LEU A 80 12.85 0.68 13.16
CA LEU A 80 13.26 -0.23 12.11
C LEU A 80 14.75 -0.56 12.28
N VAL A 81 15.09 -1.85 12.19
CA VAL A 81 16.45 -2.36 12.37
C VAL A 81 16.87 -3.13 11.11
N GLY A 82 18.12 -2.98 10.68
CA GLY A 82 18.73 -3.83 9.66
C GLY A 82 19.59 -3.08 8.64
N LEU A 83 20.33 -3.85 7.84
CA LEU A 83 21.28 -3.36 6.84
C LEU A 83 20.66 -2.51 5.71
N PRO A 84 21.45 -1.78 4.90
CA PRO A 84 20.99 -1.26 3.61
C PRO A 84 20.38 -2.37 2.73
N ALA A 85 19.51 -2.00 1.79
CA ALA A 85 18.74 -2.90 0.92
C ALA A 85 17.84 -3.96 1.63
N THR A 86 17.45 -3.73 2.88
CA THR A 86 16.45 -4.57 3.59
C THR A 86 15.01 -4.03 3.56
N SER A 87 14.64 -3.23 2.55
CA SER A 87 13.26 -2.70 2.40
C SER A 87 12.66 -1.92 3.60
N LYS A 88 13.45 -1.49 4.60
CA LYS A 88 12.96 -0.74 5.77
C LYS A 88 12.07 0.46 5.41
N THR A 89 12.49 1.29 4.47
CA THR A 89 11.69 2.45 4.02
C THR A 89 10.33 2.04 3.46
N LEU A 90 10.26 0.95 2.69
CA LEU A 90 8.99 0.38 2.19
C LEU A 90 8.11 -0.15 3.36
N LEU A 91 8.71 -0.75 4.39
CA LEU A 91 7.97 -1.13 5.61
C LEU A 91 7.44 0.10 6.36
N SER A 92 8.27 1.14 6.50
CA SER A 92 7.89 2.39 7.15
C SER A 92 6.66 3.00 6.49
N VAL A 93 6.71 3.19 5.16
CA VAL A 93 5.63 3.78 4.37
C VAL A 93 4.37 2.91 4.40
N ALA A 94 4.49 1.59 4.28
CA ALA A 94 3.34 0.68 4.35
C ALA A 94 2.65 0.70 5.72
N ILE A 95 3.42 0.68 6.82
CA ILE A 95 2.86 0.79 8.18
C ILE A 95 2.26 2.18 8.40
N THR A 96 2.91 3.26 7.97
CA THR A 96 2.37 4.64 8.03
C THR A 96 1.02 4.71 7.32
N ARG A 97 0.92 4.26 6.06
CA ARG A 97 -0.33 4.27 5.28
C ARG A 97 -1.45 3.50 5.98
N TYR A 98 -1.19 2.26 6.43
CA TYR A 98 -2.19 1.43 7.10
C TYR A 98 -2.63 2.00 8.46
N THR A 99 -1.71 2.51 9.27
CA THR A 99 -2.03 3.04 10.59
C THR A 99 -2.69 4.43 10.52
N LYS A 100 -2.28 5.30 9.58
CA LYS A 100 -3.02 6.52 9.23
C LYS A 100 -4.46 6.18 8.83
N TRP A 101 -4.68 5.18 7.96
CA TRP A 101 -6.03 4.73 7.56
C TRP A 101 -6.90 4.32 8.77
N LEU A 102 -6.34 3.60 9.73
CA LEU A 102 -7.04 3.15 10.96
C LEU A 102 -7.40 4.27 11.96
N GLY A 103 -7.02 5.53 11.73
CA GLY A 103 -7.22 6.60 12.72
C GLY A 103 -6.11 6.73 13.75
N VAL A 104 -4.91 6.21 13.47
CA VAL A 104 -3.74 6.43 14.31
C VAL A 104 -2.98 7.66 13.81
N ARG A 105 -2.79 8.66 14.67
CA ARG A 105 -1.85 9.76 14.39
C ARG A 105 -0.43 9.21 14.29
N THR A 106 0.00 8.99 13.05
CA THR A 106 1.26 8.34 12.70
C THR A 106 2.13 9.25 11.86
N SER A 107 3.42 9.35 12.20
CA SER A 107 4.43 9.98 11.37
C SER A 107 5.67 9.09 11.23
N SER A 108 6.33 9.15 10.06
CA SER A 108 7.53 8.38 9.74
C SER A 108 8.75 9.30 9.62
N PHE A 109 9.78 8.98 10.41
CA PHE A 109 10.99 9.77 10.61
C PHE A 109 12.15 9.07 9.89
N HIS A 110 12.38 9.45 8.63
CA HIS A 110 13.42 8.87 7.79
C HIS A 110 14.76 9.59 7.96
N VAL A 111 15.77 8.97 8.57
CA VAL A 111 17.10 9.59 8.79
C VAL A 111 17.75 10.03 7.46
N SER A 112 17.40 9.40 6.33
CA SER A 112 17.85 9.84 5.01
C SER A 112 17.34 11.23 4.60
N GLU A 113 16.13 11.63 5.01
CA GLU A 113 15.58 12.96 4.75
C GLU A 113 16.26 14.02 5.58
N TYR A 114 16.42 13.80 6.88
CA TYR A 114 17.14 14.70 7.78
C TYR A 114 18.54 14.96 7.24
N ARG A 115 19.24 13.89 6.84
CA ARG A 115 20.55 13.98 6.19
C ARG A 115 20.52 14.80 4.89
N ARG A 116 19.52 14.64 4.02
CA ARG A 116 19.37 15.45 2.79
C ARG A 116 19.06 16.92 3.11
N LYS A 117 18.16 17.19 4.06
CA LYS A 117 17.85 18.54 4.54
C LYS A 117 19.10 19.25 5.09
N THR A 118 19.94 18.54 5.87
CA THR A 118 21.22 19.06 6.37
C THR A 118 22.22 19.41 5.26
N MET A 119 22.33 18.62 4.19
CA MET A 119 23.18 18.98 3.04
C MET A 119 22.73 20.29 2.39
N ALA A 120 21.43 20.38 2.10
CA ALA A 120 20.84 21.54 1.44
C ALA A 120 20.94 22.81 2.29
N SER A 121 20.87 22.70 3.62
CA SER A 121 20.94 23.87 4.53
C SER A 121 22.35 24.38 4.82
N MET A 122 23.40 23.57 4.55
CA MET A 122 24.78 23.88 4.93
C MET A 122 25.70 24.13 3.71
N ASP A 123 25.15 24.22 2.49
CA ASP A 123 25.89 24.25 1.21
C ASP A 123 27.01 23.19 1.14
N CYS A 124 26.78 22.05 1.81
CA CYS A 124 27.83 21.08 2.08
C CYS A 124 27.90 20.07 0.95
N THR A 125 28.91 20.21 0.09
CA THR A 125 29.08 19.42 -1.14
C THR A 125 29.32 17.92 -0.89
N SER A 126 29.73 17.51 0.31
CA SER A 126 29.93 16.10 0.66
C SER A 126 29.81 15.83 2.17
N PHE A 127 29.42 14.59 2.51
CA PHE A 127 29.60 14.04 3.85
C PHE A 127 30.99 13.39 4.00
N PRO A 128 31.51 13.26 5.23
CA PRO A 128 32.66 12.40 5.52
C PRO A 128 32.43 10.98 5.00
N ASN A 129 33.45 10.38 4.39
CA ASN A 129 33.35 9.05 3.77
C ASN A 129 32.87 7.96 4.74
N ASP A 130 33.14 8.10 6.04
CA ASP A 130 32.77 7.17 7.09
C ASP A 130 31.42 7.47 7.76
N TYR A 131 30.73 8.57 7.41
CA TYR A 131 29.42 8.94 7.96
C TYR A 131 28.38 7.80 7.84
N PHE A 132 28.46 7.04 6.74
CA PHE A 132 27.52 5.95 6.46
C PHE A 132 27.83 4.66 7.24
N SER A 133 28.93 4.60 7.99
CA SER A 133 29.18 3.56 8.98
C SER A 133 28.26 3.74 10.20
N ALA A 134 27.81 2.65 10.81
CA ALA A 134 27.19 2.70 12.13
C ALA A 134 28.18 3.16 13.21
N LYS A 135 29.48 2.87 13.05
CA LYS A 135 30.58 3.37 13.90
C LYS A 135 31.58 4.19 13.07
N PRO A 136 31.34 5.51 12.87
CA PRO A 136 32.30 6.39 12.19
C PRO A 136 33.62 6.50 12.97
N THR A 137 34.75 6.45 12.25
CA THR A 137 36.10 6.48 12.81
C THR A 137 36.67 7.90 12.89
N THR A 138 36.19 8.82 12.06
CA THR A 138 36.56 10.24 12.08
C THR A 138 35.78 11.02 13.15
N VAL A 139 36.38 12.09 13.67
CA VAL A 139 35.70 12.99 14.62
C VAL A 139 34.53 13.72 13.95
N GLU A 140 34.72 14.15 12.69
CA GLU A 140 33.69 14.82 11.90
C GLU A 140 32.51 13.89 11.57
N GLY A 141 32.78 12.67 11.11
CA GLY A 141 31.78 11.65 10.81
C GLY A 141 30.93 11.30 12.03
N ARG A 142 31.57 11.11 13.21
CA ARG A 142 30.84 10.93 14.48
C ARG A 142 29.99 12.14 14.83
N SER A 143 30.54 13.35 14.74
CA SER A 143 29.83 14.59 15.09
C SER A 143 28.60 14.81 14.19
N LYS A 144 28.77 14.72 12.85
CA LYS A 144 27.68 14.87 11.87
C LYS A 144 26.62 13.77 12.02
N ARG A 145 27.01 12.51 12.22
CA ARG A 145 26.07 11.40 12.47
C ARG A 145 25.28 11.64 13.76
N LYS A 146 25.98 11.96 14.86
CA LYS A 146 25.36 12.23 16.16
C LYS A 146 24.34 13.38 16.06
N HIS A 147 24.73 14.53 15.50
CA HIS A 147 23.84 15.69 15.34
C HIS A 147 22.56 15.37 14.57
N ILE A 148 22.66 14.61 13.47
CA ILE A 148 21.48 14.22 12.68
C ILE A 148 20.57 13.27 13.48
N LEU A 149 21.13 12.28 14.19
CA LEU A 149 20.34 11.32 14.98
C LEU A 149 19.72 11.96 16.25
N GLU A 150 20.39 12.93 16.86
CA GLU A 150 19.84 13.74 17.96
C GLU A 150 18.65 14.57 17.47
N LYS A 151 18.80 15.28 16.34
CA LYS A 151 17.70 16.04 15.74
C LYS A 151 16.47 15.18 15.43
N VAL A 152 16.64 13.98 14.86
CA VAL A 152 15.48 13.09 14.59
C VAL A 152 14.81 12.64 15.89
N GLN A 153 15.58 12.45 16.98
CA GLN A 153 15.02 12.11 18.29
C GLN A 153 14.27 13.29 18.92
N GLU A 154 14.79 14.52 18.80
CA GLU A 154 14.13 15.75 19.26
C GLU A 154 12.76 15.91 18.57
N ASP A 155 12.70 15.87 17.24
CA ASP A 155 11.46 15.94 16.47
C ASP A 155 10.46 14.81 16.86
N MET A 156 10.94 13.58 17.13
CA MET A 156 10.09 12.49 17.62
C MET A 156 9.54 12.75 19.04
N ILE A 157 10.32 13.36 19.93
CA ILE A 157 9.91 13.74 21.28
C ILE A 157 8.84 14.84 21.22
N GLU A 158 9.07 15.86 20.38
CA GLU A 158 8.11 16.94 20.10
C GLU A 158 6.78 16.35 19.58
N PHE A 159 6.83 15.50 18.56
CA PHE A 159 5.66 14.84 17.99
C PHE A 159 4.79 14.12 19.04
N PHE A 160 5.41 13.39 19.99
CA PHE A 160 4.67 12.68 21.03
C PHE A 160 4.07 13.58 22.12
N ASN A 161 4.70 14.73 22.38
CA ASN A 161 4.38 15.60 23.51
C ASN A 161 3.50 16.80 23.10
N GLU A 162 3.86 17.48 22.02
CA GLU A 162 3.27 18.73 21.55
C GLU A 162 2.20 18.48 20.49
N SER A 163 2.56 17.81 19.38
CA SER A 163 1.62 17.41 18.31
C SER A 163 0.63 16.31 18.75
N LYS A 164 0.76 15.81 19.98
CA LYS A 164 -0.03 14.72 20.58
C LYS A 164 -0.07 13.45 19.70
N GLY A 165 0.98 13.20 18.94
CA GLY A 165 1.18 12.02 18.11
C GLY A 165 0.99 10.71 18.89
N GLN A 166 0.65 9.63 18.18
CA GLN A 166 0.38 8.33 18.79
C GLN A 166 1.38 7.25 18.36
N LEU A 167 1.78 7.22 17.09
CA LEU A 167 2.74 6.28 16.54
C LEU A 167 3.86 7.03 15.81
N ALA A 168 5.11 6.84 16.21
CA ALA A 168 6.26 7.28 15.41
C ALA A 168 6.93 6.05 14.79
N ILE A 169 7.39 6.16 13.54
CA ILE A 169 8.16 5.11 12.87
C ILE A 169 9.56 5.66 12.54
N TYR A 170 10.59 5.12 13.18
CA TYR A 170 11.97 5.56 13.03
C TYR A 170 12.72 4.67 12.02
N ASP A 171 12.95 5.20 10.82
CA ASP A 171 13.67 4.51 9.74
C ASP A 171 15.15 4.94 9.73
N ALA A 172 15.98 4.11 10.37
CA ALA A 172 17.43 4.23 10.42
C ALA A 172 18.07 2.82 10.35
N LEU A 173 19.40 2.73 10.55
CA LEU A 173 20.09 1.43 10.58
C LEU A 173 19.79 0.64 11.88
N ASN A 174 20.01 1.28 13.04
CA ASN A 174 19.79 0.72 14.37
C ASN A 174 20.40 -0.68 14.59
N ILE A 175 21.50 -0.96 13.87
CA ILE A 175 22.13 -2.29 13.80
C ILE A 175 23.00 -2.63 15.01
N LEU A 176 23.20 -1.68 15.93
CA LEU A 176 24.01 -1.84 17.13
C LEU A 176 23.13 -2.04 18.36
N VAL A 177 23.49 -2.97 19.24
CA VAL A 177 22.78 -3.23 20.51
C VAL A 177 22.74 -1.96 21.38
N GLU A 178 23.85 -1.21 21.44
CA GLU A 178 23.94 0.03 22.23
C GLU A 178 22.99 1.13 21.74
N GLU A 179 22.78 1.27 20.43
CA GLU A 179 21.80 2.20 19.85
C GLU A 179 20.37 1.78 20.24
N ARG A 180 20.05 0.47 20.18
CA ARG A 180 18.72 -0.06 20.51
C ARG A 180 18.38 0.09 21.99
N LEU A 181 19.29 -0.29 22.89
CA LEU A 181 19.11 -0.15 24.33
C LEU A 181 18.96 1.32 24.75
N HIS A 182 19.68 2.24 24.12
CA HIS A 182 19.52 3.67 24.37
C HIS A 182 18.11 4.17 24.00
N LEU A 183 17.63 3.85 22.80
CA LEU A 183 16.27 4.21 22.34
C LEU A 183 15.19 3.62 23.27
N GLN A 184 15.33 2.35 23.67
CA GLN A 184 14.44 1.72 24.65
C GLN A 184 14.36 2.55 25.95
N GLN A 185 15.51 2.94 26.51
CA GLN A 185 15.57 3.69 27.76
C GLN A 185 14.97 5.10 27.65
N VAL A 186 15.28 5.84 26.57
CA VAL A 186 14.78 7.21 26.36
C VAL A 186 13.25 7.22 26.23
N PHE A 187 12.70 6.39 25.36
CA PHE A 187 11.26 6.41 25.08
C PHE A 187 10.42 5.73 26.18
N SER A 188 10.95 4.72 26.87
CA SER A 188 10.26 4.11 28.03
C SER A 188 10.06 5.13 29.18
N ARG A 189 11.03 6.01 29.43
CA ARG A 189 10.90 7.10 30.43
C ARG A 189 9.77 8.08 30.11
N MET A 190 9.39 8.21 28.84
CA MET A 190 8.27 9.05 28.38
C MET A 190 6.93 8.31 28.34
N ASN A 191 6.85 7.08 28.87
CA ASN A 191 5.70 6.19 28.76
C ASN A 191 5.30 5.88 27.29
N THR A 192 6.31 5.80 26.41
CA THR A 192 6.16 5.35 25.02
C THR A 192 6.62 3.90 24.92
N LYS A 193 5.75 3.03 24.41
CA LYS A 193 6.08 1.61 24.14
C LYS A 193 6.98 1.54 22.91
N VAL A 194 8.13 0.88 23.01
CA VAL A 194 9.02 0.71 21.85
C VAL A 194 8.83 -0.70 21.28
N LEU A 195 8.76 -0.79 19.95
CA LEU A 195 8.71 -2.05 19.20
C LEU A 195 9.78 -2.02 18.12
N PHE A 196 10.74 -2.93 18.18
CA PHE A 196 11.75 -3.04 17.13
C PHE A 196 11.24 -3.94 16.01
N ILE A 197 11.48 -3.57 14.75
CA ILE A 197 11.15 -4.38 13.57
C ILE A 197 12.44 -4.59 12.79
N GLU A 198 13.05 -5.75 12.98
CA GLU A 198 14.28 -6.13 12.31
C GLU A 198 13.95 -6.73 10.94
N SER A 199 14.28 -6.01 9.87
CA SER A 199 14.11 -6.52 8.52
C SER A 199 15.36 -7.24 8.03
N VAL A 200 15.23 -8.56 7.89
CA VAL A 200 16.30 -9.48 7.49
C VAL A 200 16.01 -9.98 6.08
N MET A 201 16.97 -9.79 5.17
CA MET A 201 16.87 -10.29 3.79
C MET A 201 18.01 -11.26 3.53
N THR A 202 17.67 -12.50 3.17
CA THR A 202 18.62 -13.55 2.76
C THR A 202 18.49 -13.88 1.26
N ASP A 203 17.34 -13.58 0.64
CA ASP A 203 17.10 -13.76 -0.79
C ASP A 203 17.96 -12.79 -1.63
N SER A 204 18.83 -13.35 -2.48
CA SER A 204 19.74 -12.62 -3.36
C SER A 204 19.05 -11.77 -4.42
N ASP A 205 17.93 -12.24 -4.97
CA ASP A 205 17.20 -11.55 -6.03
C ASP A 205 16.46 -10.34 -5.45
N MET A 206 15.89 -10.50 -4.24
CA MET A 206 15.29 -9.37 -3.51
C MET A 206 16.34 -8.34 -3.08
N ILE A 207 17.51 -8.77 -2.59
CA ILE A 207 18.61 -7.85 -2.27
C ILE A 207 19.05 -7.09 -3.53
N LYS A 208 19.24 -7.78 -4.65
CA LYS A 208 19.62 -7.15 -5.92
C LYS A 208 18.59 -6.11 -6.36
N HIS A 209 17.30 -6.47 -6.40
CA HIS A 209 16.22 -5.55 -6.74
C HIS A 209 16.18 -4.32 -5.80
N ASN A 210 16.37 -4.54 -4.48
CA ASN A 210 16.43 -3.45 -3.50
C ASN A 210 17.65 -2.54 -3.72
N VAL A 211 18.81 -3.07 -4.11
CA VAL A 211 19.99 -2.27 -4.48
C VAL A 211 19.74 -1.48 -5.76
N ASP A 212 19.15 -2.10 -6.79
CA ASP A 212 18.80 -1.44 -8.05
C ASP A 212 17.83 -0.27 -7.80
N MET A 213 16.76 -0.48 -7.02
CA MET A 213 15.83 0.59 -6.62
C MET A 213 16.49 1.66 -5.76
N ALA A 214 17.39 1.30 -4.84
CA ALA A 214 18.11 2.27 -4.02
C ALA A 214 19.14 3.09 -4.81
N SER A 215 19.71 2.55 -5.89
CA SER A 215 20.63 3.27 -6.78
C SER A 215 19.94 4.40 -7.56
N GLN A 216 18.61 4.33 -7.71
CA GLN A 216 17.77 5.34 -8.36
C GLN A 216 17.15 6.34 -7.35
N SER A 217 17.51 6.24 -6.07
CA SER A 217 16.94 7.08 -5.01
C SER A 217 17.47 8.52 -5.03
N ALA A 218 16.77 9.41 -4.30
CA ALA A 218 17.16 10.81 -4.12
C ALA A 218 18.59 11.02 -3.57
N ASP A 219 19.21 9.98 -3.01
CA ASP A 219 20.60 10.00 -2.53
C ASP A 219 21.64 10.04 -3.67
N TYR A 220 21.27 9.64 -4.89
CA TYR A 220 22.17 9.44 -6.04
C TYR A 220 21.80 10.28 -7.28
N VAL A 221 21.01 11.34 -7.11
CA VAL A 221 20.66 12.26 -8.20
C VAL A 221 21.94 12.87 -8.78
N GLY A 222 22.11 12.76 -10.09
CA GLY A 222 23.29 13.23 -10.82
C GLY A 222 24.51 12.29 -10.81
N TRP A 223 24.43 11.13 -10.13
CA TRP A 223 25.49 10.12 -10.16
C TRP A 223 25.34 9.20 -11.38
N SER A 224 26.44 8.59 -11.83
CA SER A 224 26.33 7.46 -12.77
C SER A 224 25.78 6.23 -12.04
N GLN A 225 25.02 5.39 -12.74
CA GLN A 225 24.46 4.16 -12.15
C GLN A 225 25.57 3.25 -11.56
N LYS A 226 26.76 3.23 -12.19
CA LYS A 226 27.91 2.44 -11.73
C LYS A 226 28.47 2.97 -10.41
N ASP A 227 28.61 4.29 -10.28
CA ASP A 227 29.16 4.93 -9.08
C ASP A 227 28.17 4.86 -7.92
N ALA A 228 26.87 5.05 -8.20
CA ALA A 228 25.78 4.89 -7.23
C ALA A 228 25.77 3.46 -6.66
N LEU A 229 25.83 2.44 -7.53
CA LEU A 229 25.89 1.03 -7.12
C LEU A 229 27.17 0.73 -6.32
N ALA A 230 28.34 1.20 -6.77
CA ALA A 230 29.60 0.99 -6.07
C ALA A 230 29.59 1.61 -4.67
N ASN A 231 29.09 2.84 -4.54
CA ASN A 231 28.92 3.51 -3.26
C ASN A 231 27.92 2.75 -2.35
N TYR A 232 26.79 2.32 -2.89
CA TYR A 232 25.78 1.58 -2.11
C TYR A 232 26.31 0.24 -1.61
N MET A 233 27.03 -0.50 -2.45
CA MET A 233 27.67 -1.77 -2.08
C MET A 233 28.77 -1.58 -1.02
N HIS A 234 29.51 -0.48 -1.07
CA HIS A 234 30.44 -0.11 0.00
C HIS A 234 29.71 0.16 1.32
N ARG A 235 28.61 0.93 1.31
CA ARG A 235 27.76 1.18 2.48
C ARG A 235 27.18 -0.12 3.07
N LEU A 236 26.81 -1.08 2.22
CA LEU A 236 26.36 -2.40 2.65
C LEU A 236 27.49 -3.20 3.32
N LYS A 237 28.70 -3.22 2.72
CA LYS A 237 29.84 -3.97 3.25
C LYS A 237 30.26 -3.47 4.63
N VAL A 238 30.50 -2.17 4.79
CA VAL A 238 30.98 -1.57 6.05
C VAL A 238 30.02 -1.84 7.20
N ASN A 239 28.71 -1.76 6.95
CA ASN A 239 27.70 -2.02 7.99
C ASN A 239 27.46 -3.51 8.26
N ARG A 240 27.74 -4.42 7.31
CA ARG A 240 27.63 -5.87 7.53
C ARG A 240 28.61 -6.39 8.59
N GLU A 241 29.81 -5.82 8.63
CA GLU A 241 30.84 -6.16 9.62
C GLU A 241 30.49 -5.64 11.04
N LEU A 242 29.52 -4.72 11.15
CA LEU A 242 29.05 -4.10 12.39
C LEU A 242 27.63 -4.54 12.79
N TYR A 243 27.02 -5.48 12.09
CA TYR A 243 25.61 -5.84 12.30
C TYR A 243 25.44 -6.83 13.45
N GLU A 244 24.83 -6.35 14.53
CA GLU A 244 24.44 -7.15 15.69
C GLU A 244 22.95 -7.50 15.54
N GLU A 245 22.65 -8.71 15.06
CA GLU A 245 21.27 -9.22 14.97
C GLU A 245 20.56 -9.16 16.33
N MET A 246 19.25 -8.91 16.31
CA MET A 246 18.46 -8.85 17.54
C MET A 246 18.32 -10.22 18.20
N THR A 247 18.54 -10.31 19.51
CA THR A 247 18.38 -11.57 20.26
C THR A 247 17.48 -11.41 21.49
N PRO A 248 16.92 -12.52 22.03
CA PRO A 248 16.17 -12.48 23.28
C PRO A 248 17.00 -12.00 24.48
N GLU A 249 18.33 -12.10 24.42
CA GLU A 249 19.23 -11.62 25.48
C GLU A 249 19.19 -10.09 25.68
N GLU A 250 18.73 -9.31 24.70
CA GLU A 250 18.54 -7.86 24.86
C GLU A 250 17.30 -7.51 25.70
N GLU A 251 16.43 -8.49 26.01
CA GLU A 251 15.13 -8.35 26.67
C GLU A 251 14.12 -7.42 25.94
N LEU A 252 14.44 -6.98 24.72
CA LEU A 252 13.64 -6.05 23.92
C LEU A 252 12.41 -6.71 23.27
N ALA A 253 11.34 -5.93 23.12
CA ALA A 253 10.16 -6.29 22.34
C ALA A 253 10.44 -6.09 20.84
N TYR A 254 10.50 -7.18 20.07
CA TYR A 254 10.85 -7.11 18.65
C TYR A 254 10.07 -8.06 17.75
N VAL A 255 10.07 -7.73 16.46
CA VAL A 255 9.60 -8.58 15.36
C VAL A 255 10.75 -8.75 14.36
N LYS A 256 11.28 -9.97 14.19
CA LYS A 256 12.12 -10.27 13.03
C LYS A 256 11.23 -10.53 11.82
N TYR A 257 11.42 -9.76 10.76
CA TYR A 257 10.67 -9.82 9.52
C TYR A 257 11.60 -10.30 8.39
N VAL A 258 11.53 -11.59 8.08
CA VAL A 258 12.48 -12.27 7.19
C VAL A 258 11.89 -12.40 5.78
N ASN A 259 12.69 -12.06 4.77
CA ASN A 259 12.37 -12.12 3.33
C ASN A 259 10.98 -11.53 2.99
N PHE A 260 10.70 -10.38 3.59
CA PHE A 260 9.48 -9.61 3.39
C PHE A 260 8.17 -10.41 3.57
N GLY A 261 8.10 -11.20 4.65
CA GLY A 261 6.89 -11.90 5.08
C GLY A 261 6.90 -13.41 4.88
N GLU A 262 8.05 -14.01 4.53
CA GLU A 262 8.24 -15.47 4.50
C GLU A 262 8.21 -16.07 5.90
N ARG A 263 8.93 -15.44 6.85
CA ARG A 263 8.98 -15.85 8.26
C ARG A 263 8.95 -14.63 9.15
N LEU A 264 8.10 -14.67 10.17
CA LEU A 264 7.94 -13.60 11.17
C LEU A 264 8.13 -14.21 12.56
N ILE A 265 9.07 -13.67 13.34
CA ILE A 265 9.38 -14.10 14.71
C ILE A 265 9.06 -12.95 15.65
N VAL A 266 8.21 -13.17 16.66
CA VAL A 266 7.82 -12.16 17.66
C VAL A 266 8.47 -12.50 19.00
N ASN A 267 9.15 -11.53 19.62
CA ASN A 267 9.74 -11.66 20.95
C ASN A 267 9.20 -10.60 21.92
N ASN A 268 9.06 -11.00 23.20
CA ASN A 268 8.70 -10.16 24.34
C ASN A 268 7.59 -9.11 24.10
N ASN A 269 6.54 -9.48 23.35
CA ASN A 269 5.48 -8.56 22.99
C ASN A 269 4.34 -8.62 24.02
N HIS A 270 4.29 -7.61 24.90
CA HIS A 270 3.13 -7.36 25.76
C HIS A 270 1.95 -6.81 24.93
N PHE A 271 1.31 -7.73 24.21
CA PHE A 271 0.34 -7.52 23.14
C PHE A 271 -0.71 -6.43 23.42
N GLY A 272 -0.54 -5.26 22.80
CA GLY A 272 -1.58 -4.22 22.72
C GLY A 272 -2.35 -4.28 21.40
N TYR A 273 -3.64 -3.89 21.40
CA TYR A 273 -4.52 -3.96 20.23
C TYR A 273 -3.89 -3.43 18.93
N LEU A 274 -3.29 -2.24 18.98
CA LEU A 274 -2.67 -1.62 17.80
C LEU A 274 -1.38 -2.35 17.37
N ILE A 275 -0.55 -2.81 18.31
CA ILE A 275 0.63 -3.61 17.99
C ILE A 275 0.22 -4.92 17.29
N ASN A 276 -0.84 -5.57 17.78
CA ASN A 276 -1.37 -6.80 17.17
C ASN A 276 -1.89 -6.55 15.75
N LYS A 277 -2.59 -5.43 15.52
CA LYS A 277 -3.03 -4.99 14.18
C LYS A 277 -1.83 -4.76 13.24
N ILE A 278 -0.75 -4.14 13.72
CA ILE A 278 0.47 -3.91 12.94
C ILE A 278 1.19 -5.23 12.62
N VAL A 279 1.34 -6.14 13.59
CA VAL A 279 1.91 -7.48 13.35
C VAL A 279 1.05 -8.26 12.36
N PHE A 280 -0.28 -8.21 12.48
CA PHE A 280 -1.20 -8.86 11.53
C PHE A 280 -1.12 -8.24 10.12
N PHE A 281 -0.95 -6.93 10.01
CA PHE A 281 -0.68 -6.26 8.73
C PHE A 281 0.63 -6.77 8.11
N LEU A 282 1.72 -6.83 8.88
CA LEU A 282 3.01 -7.37 8.43
C LEU A 282 2.93 -8.85 8.01
N MET A 283 2.14 -9.68 8.71
CA MET A 283 1.88 -11.06 8.29
C MET A 283 1.23 -11.16 6.90
N ASN A 284 0.49 -10.13 6.47
CA ASN A 284 -0.14 -10.06 5.16
C ASN A 284 0.69 -9.30 4.12
N LEU A 285 1.51 -8.31 4.50
CA LEU A 285 2.30 -7.49 3.58
C LEU A 285 3.25 -8.34 2.71
N ARG A 286 3.27 -8.11 1.40
CA ARG A 286 4.19 -8.79 0.45
C ARG A 286 4.83 -7.80 -0.51
N ASN A 287 6.00 -8.15 -1.06
CA ASN A 287 6.68 -7.29 -2.02
C ASN A 287 5.88 -7.21 -3.33
N LYS A 288 5.52 -6.00 -3.75
CA LYS A 288 4.68 -5.76 -4.93
C LYS A 288 5.52 -5.83 -6.20
N LYS A 289 5.07 -6.63 -7.16
CA LYS A 289 5.65 -6.67 -8.52
C LYS A 289 4.63 -6.26 -9.60
N GLY A 290 3.34 -6.43 -9.33
CA GLY A 290 2.24 -5.91 -10.13
C GLY A 290 1.76 -4.52 -9.72
N CYS A 291 0.79 -4.02 -10.48
CA CYS A 291 0.06 -2.78 -10.22
C CYS A 291 -1.38 -3.06 -9.80
N VAL A 292 -2.03 -2.08 -9.17
CA VAL A 292 -3.49 -2.08 -8.94
C VAL A 292 -4.16 -1.21 -9.99
N TYR A 293 -5.15 -1.77 -10.67
CA TYR A 293 -5.93 -1.12 -11.70
C TYR A 293 -7.37 -0.91 -11.21
N PHE A 294 -7.93 0.27 -11.45
CA PHE A 294 -9.32 0.60 -11.17
C PHE A 294 -10.07 0.94 -12.45
N ALA A 295 -11.21 0.29 -12.63
CA ALA A 295 -12.17 0.58 -13.69
C ALA A 295 -13.59 0.59 -13.14
N ARG A 296 -14.43 1.50 -13.64
CA ARG A 296 -15.85 1.52 -13.31
C ARG A 296 -16.58 0.41 -14.08
N CYS A 297 -17.59 -0.20 -13.48
CA CYS A 297 -18.47 -1.13 -14.19
C CYS A 297 -19.18 -0.45 -15.38
N GLY A 298 -19.50 -1.22 -16.42
CA GLY A 298 -20.19 -0.73 -17.61
C GLY A 298 -21.57 -0.12 -17.30
N THR A 299 -22.16 0.49 -18.33
CA THR A 299 -23.48 1.13 -18.25
C THR A 299 -24.62 0.10 -18.28
N SER A 300 -25.69 0.39 -17.54
CA SER A 300 -26.99 -0.24 -17.68
C SER A 300 -28.01 0.80 -18.15
N THR A 301 -29.23 0.40 -18.51
CA THR A 301 -30.23 1.28 -19.12
C THR A 301 -30.65 2.45 -18.22
N ASN A 302 -30.76 2.25 -16.91
CA ASN A 302 -31.21 3.29 -15.97
C ASN A 302 -30.23 3.56 -14.81
N ASP A 303 -29.08 2.86 -14.77
CA ASP A 303 -28.09 2.86 -13.67
C ASP A 303 -28.68 2.59 -12.24
N ASN A 304 -29.86 1.97 -12.14
CA ASN A 304 -30.57 1.74 -10.87
C ASN A 304 -29.79 0.84 -9.88
N TYR A 305 -29.75 1.26 -8.62
CA TYR A 305 -29.24 0.49 -7.47
C TYR A 305 -30.12 -0.71 -7.14
N VAL A 306 -31.45 -0.55 -7.06
CA VAL A 306 -32.35 -1.54 -6.44
C VAL A 306 -32.51 -2.80 -7.30
N ASN A 307 -32.61 -2.63 -8.61
CA ASN A 307 -32.98 -3.71 -9.54
C ASN A 307 -31.80 -4.63 -9.96
N ASP A 308 -30.57 -4.30 -9.53
CA ASP A 308 -29.31 -4.93 -9.94
C ASP A 308 -29.24 -5.25 -11.45
N GLU A 309 -29.23 -4.17 -12.23
CA GLU A 309 -29.41 -4.20 -13.68
C GLU A 309 -28.26 -4.91 -14.43
N LEU A 310 -28.59 -5.46 -15.60
CA LEU A 310 -27.64 -5.99 -16.58
C LEU A 310 -26.99 -4.86 -17.39
N LEU A 311 -25.88 -5.17 -18.06
CA LEU A 311 -25.27 -4.25 -19.04
C LEU A 311 -26.20 -4.01 -20.24
N ASN A 312 -26.18 -2.79 -20.76
CA ASN A 312 -26.73 -2.48 -22.09
C ASN A 312 -25.66 -2.70 -23.19
N SER A 313 -25.98 -2.41 -24.46
CA SER A 313 -25.05 -2.60 -25.59
C SER A 313 -23.73 -1.84 -25.41
N ALA A 314 -23.80 -0.55 -25.11
CA ALA A 314 -22.64 0.29 -24.84
C ALA A 314 -21.82 -0.22 -23.65
N GLY A 315 -22.48 -0.73 -22.60
CA GLY A 315 -21.83 -1.37 -21.46
C GLY A 315 -21.09 -2.65 -21.83
N ILE A 316 -21.59 -3.41 -22.81
CA ILE A 316 -20.92 -4.61 -23.36
C ILE A 316 -19.74 -4.22 -24.25
N GLU A 317 -19.88 -3.20 -25.10
CA GLU A 317 -18.81 -2.65 -25.95
C GLU A 317 -17.65 -2.10 -25.11
N TYR A 318 -17.97 -1.26 -24.12
CA TYR A 318 -17.04 -0.81 -23.08
C TYR A 318 -16.29 -1.97 -22.41
N SER A 319 -17.00 -3.04 -22.03
CA SER A 319 -16.41 -4.17 -21.31
C SER A 319 -15.40 -4.96 -22.16
N LYS A 320 -15.62 -5.02 -23.49
CA LYS A 320 -14.63 -5.58 -24.45
C LYS A 320 -13.39 -4.67 -24.54
N ALA A 321 -13.60 -3.38 -24.78
CA ALA A 321 -12.51 -2.40 -24.92
C ALA A 321 -11.63 -2.32 -23.65
N LEU A 322 -12.26 -2.29 -22.47
CA LEU A 322 -11.58 -2.38 -21.17
C LEU A 322 -10.72 -3.65 -21.07
N THR A 323 -11.25 -4.79 -21.51
CA THR A 323 -10.53 -6.07 -21.47
C THR A 323 -9.29 -6.05 -22.36
N GLU A 324 -9.42 -5.56 -23.60
CA GLU A 324 -8.29 -5.49 -24.52
C GLU A 324 -7.23 -4.47 -24.07
N LEU A 325 -7.66 -3.30 -23.57
CA LEU A 325 -6.75 -2.29 -23.04
C LEU A 325 -5.97 -2.79 -21.82
N VAL A 326 -6.63 -3.37 -20.81
CA VAL A 326 -5.93 -3.83 -19.60
C VAL A 326 -4.92 -4.92 -19.93
N LEU A 327 -5.27 -5.87 -20.80
CA LEU A 327 -4.33 -6.92 -21.21
C LEU A 327 -3.13 -6.35 -21.99
N LYS A 328 -3.37 -5.36 -22.85
CA LYS A 328 -2.29 -4.62 -23.53
C LYS A 328 -1.38 -3.91 -22.53
N VAL A 329 -1.93 -3.09 -21.63
CA VAL A 329 -1.17 -2.32 -20.62
C VAL A 329 -0.35 -3.23 -19.71
N VAL A 330 -0.93 -4.33 -19.21
CA VAL A 330 -0.23 -5.31 -18.38
C VAL A 330 0.89 -6.01 -19.16
N ASN A 331 0.65 -6.39 -20.42
CA ASN A 331 1.68 -7.03 -21.26
C ASN A 331 2.82 -6.07 -21.64
N GLU A 332 2.53 -4.82 -21.98
CA GLU A 332 3.55 -3.78 -22.25
C GLU A 332 4.43 -3.52 -21.02
N ARG A 333 3.81 -3.47 -19.83
CA ARG A 333 4.52 -3.36 -18.53
C ARG A 333 5.42 -4.57 -18.25
N ARG A 334 4.94 -5.78 -18.50
CA ARG A 334 5.72 -7.02 -18.32
C ARG A 334 6.86 -7.14 -19.34
N ALA A 335 6.64 -6.69 -20.58
CA ALA A 335 7.66 -6.66 -21.63
C ALA A 335 8.81 -5.71 -21.28
N SER A 336 8.52 -4.48 -20.84
CA SER A 336 9.56 -3.50 -20.47
C SER A 336 10.37 -3.92 -19.24
N GLN A 337 9.78 -4.71 -18.33
CA GLN A 337 10.49 -5.35 -17.22
C GLN A 337 11.35 -6.57 -17.64
N SER A 338 11.17 -7.08 -18.85
CA SER A 338 11.85 -8.29 -19.36
C SER A 338 13.07 -8.01 -20.24
N GLU A 339 13.16 -6.83 -20.85
CA GLU A 339 14.31 -6.45 -21.67
C GLU A 339 15.61 -6.39 -20.84
N PRO A 340 16.74 -6.89 -21.38
CA PRO A 340 18.01 -6.84 -20.68
C PRO A 340 18.58 -5.41 -20.66
N LEU A 341 19.03 -4.94 -19.49
CA LEU A 341 19.99 -3.84 -19.46
C LEU A 341 21.20 -4.19 -20.34
N PRO A 342 21.73 -3.25 -21.15
CA PRO A 342 22.86 -3.52 -22.02
C PRO A 342 24.07 -4.00 -21.21
N SER A 343 24.55 -5.20 -21.53
CA SER A 343 25.61 -5.90 -20.80
C SER A 343 26.99 -5.30 -21.06
N LEU A 344 27.30 -4.17 -20.42
CA LEU A 344 28.60 -3.49 -20.49
C LEU A 344 29.68 -4.15 -19.60
N VAL A 345 29.88 -5.46 -19.71
CA VAL A 345 31.14 -6.13 -19.30
C VAL A 345 31.46 -7.30 -20.23
N ALA A 346 32.09 -7.00 -21.36
CA ALA A 346 32.88 -7.96 -22.13
C ALA A 346 34.18 -7.28 -22.55
N ASN A 347 35.20 -7.38 -21.67
CA ASN A 347 36.64 -7.37 -21.97
C ASN A 347 37.43 -7.07 -20.68
N SER A 348 38.13 -8.09 -20.18
CA SER A 348 39.35 -7.93 -19.38
C SER A 348 40.16 -9.22 -19.45
N ASP A 349 40.92 -9.32 -20.53
CA ASP A 349 42.27 -9.85 -20.66
C ASP A 349 42.66 -11.23 -20.09
N ALA A 350 43.35 -11.98 -20.95
CA ALA A 350 43.91 -13.30 -20.67
C ALA A 350 45.23 -13.24 -19.88
N ILE A 351 45.49 -14.27 -19.08
CA ILE A 351 46.85 -14.71 -18.71
C ILE A 351 46.92 -16.25 -18.88
N PRO A 352 47.92 -16.80 -19.59
CA PRO A 352 48.02 -18.23 -19.91
C PRO A 352 48.90 -19.02 -18.92
N ASN A 353 48.77 -20.36 -18.96
CA ASN A 353 49.74 -21.45 -18.60
C ASN A 353 49.00 -22.62 -17.91
N SER A 354 49.39 -23.91 -18.02
CA SER A 354 50.24 -24.62 -19.00
C SER A 354 50.16 -26.15 -18.74
N SER A 355 50.05 -26.96 -19.80
CA SER A 355 50.53 -28.37 -19.95
C SER A 355 50.38 -29.42 -18.82
N SER A 356 49.69 -30.54 -19.12
CA SER A 356 50.24 -31.92 -18.96
C SER A 356 49.33 -33.01 -19.58
N GLU A 357 49.92 -34.18 -19.85
CA GLU A 357 49.45 -35.29 -20.71
C GLU A 357 49.31 -36.61 -19.90
N THR A 358 48.65 -37.72 -20.28
CA THR A 358 47.71 -38.23 -21.34
C THR A 358 47.21 -39.63 -20.81
N PRO A 359 46.74 -40.65 -21.56
CA PRO A 359 45.98 -40.75 -22.83
C PRO A 359 44.67 -41.62 -22.76
N GLU A 360 43.87 -41.49 -23.83
CA GLU A 360 43.03 -42.52 -24.51
C GLU A 360 42.07 -43.49 -23.78
N HIS A 361 40.80 -43.44 -24.19
CA HIS A 361 40.24 -44.54 -25.00
C HIS A 361 39.21 -44.03 -26.05
N LYS A 362 39.38 -44.45 -27.31
CA LYS A 362 38.59 -44.01 -28.48
C LYS A 362 37.35 -44.88 -28.72
N ARG A 363 36.23 -44.25 -29.13
CA ARG A 363 35.31 -44.71 -30.21
C ARG A 363 34.38 -43.57 -30.65
N SER A 364 34.13 -43.46 -31.95
CA SER A 364 33.42 -42.37 -32.64
C SER A 364 32.98 -42.86 -34.05
N PRO A 365 32.27 -42.07 -34.88
CA PRO A 365 31.09 -41.23 -34.66
C PRO A 365 29.92 -41.76 -35.56
N PRO A 366 28.95 -40.99 -36.14
CA PRO A 366 29.16 -39.81 -37.00
C PRO A 366 28.32 -38.56 -36.67
N THR A 367 28.82 -37.43 -37.17
CA THR A 367 28.20 -36.09 -37.14
C THR A 367 27.07 -35.97 -38.16
N LEU A 368 26.00 -35.23 -37.84
CA LEU A 368 25.17 -34.57 -38.84
C LEU A 368 24.75 -33.17 -38.36
N GLN A 369 24.99 -32.17 -39.21
CA GLN A 369 24.51 -30.80 -39.04
C GLN A 369 22.99 -30.77 -39.27
N VAL A 370 22.24 -29.99 -38.48
CA VAL A 370 20.92 -29.51 -38.91
C VAL A 370 20.81 -28.01 -38.65
N SER A 371 20.49 -27.30 -39.72
CA SER A 371 20.31 -25.86 -39.82
C SER A 371 19.04 -25.36 -39.14
N SER A 372 19.01 -24.03 -38.94
CA SER A 372 17.82 -23.18 -38.79
C SER A 372 16.50 -23.77 -39.30
N GLY A 373 15.51 -23.87 -38.40
CA GLY A 373 14.15 -24.29 -38.74
C GLY A 373 13.15 -23.87 -37.68
N LEU A 374 12.68 -22.61 -37.72
CA LEU A 374 11.43 -22.26 -37.05
C LEU A 374 10.28 -22.95 -37.78
N SER A 375 9.55 -23.86 -37.12
CA SER A 375 8.09 -24.04 -37.27
C SER A 375 7.55 -25.22 -36.45
N SER A 376 6.50 -24.94 -35.67
CA SER A 376 5.41 -25.85 -35.29
C SER A 376 5.71 -27.31 -34.89
N ARG A 377 5.64 -27.59 -33.59
CA ARG A 377 4.96 -28.79 -33.11
C ARG A 377 4.15 -28.49 -31.86
N SER A 378 2.83 -28.60 -31.99
CA SER A 378 1.85 -28.34 -30.94
C SER A 378 1.72 -29.53 -29.98
N MET A 379 1.53 -29.25 -28.69
CA MET A 379 0.29 -29.58 -27.97
C MET A 379 0.22 -28.87 -26.61
N SER A 380 -0.90 -28.20 -26.36
CA SER A 380 -1.39 -27.63 -25.08
C SER A 380 -0.39 -26.91 -24.15
N PRO A 381 -0.08 -25.62 -24.39
CA PRO A 381 0.18 -24.68 -23.30
C PRO A 381 -1.15 -24.30 -22.60
N SER A 382 -1.12 -24.00 -21.31
CA SER A 382 -2.23 -23.29 -20.66
C SER A 382 -2.27 -21.85 -21.21
N LEU A 383 -3.18 -21.58 -22.14
CA LEU A 383 -3.28 -20.33 -22.90
C LEU A 383 -3.76 -19.14 -22.04
N SER A 384 -2.90 -18.67 -21.14
CA SER A 384 -3.04 -17.33 -20.55
C SER A 384 -2.83 -16.28 -21.65
N PRO A 385 -3.67 -15.24 -21.74
CA PRO A 385 -3.47 -14.12 -22.68
C PRO A 385 -2.37 -13.15 -22.22
N LEU A 386 -1.75 -13.41 -21.06
CA LEU A 386 -0.70 -12.58 -20.47
C LEU A 386 0.68 -13.20 -20.65
N LEU A 387 1.67 -12.33 -20.86
CA LEU A 387 3.08 -12.70 -20.83
C LEU A 387 3.46 -13.21 -19.43
N THR A 388 4.05 -14.41 -19.41
CA THR A 388 4.78 -14.93 -18.26
C THR A 388 6.02 -14.06 -18.03
N THR A 389 6.28 -13.62 -16.81
CA THR A 389 7.48 -12.83 -16.50
C THR A 389 8.72 -13.72 -16.39
N ARG A 390 9.88 -13.08 -16.48
CA ARG A 390 11.18 -13.71 -16.30
C ARG A 390 11.32 -14.46 -14.97
N ALA A 391 10.68 -13.98 -13.90
CA ALA A 391 10.76 -14.62 -12.58
C ALA A 391 10.11 -16.01 -12.57
N SER A 392 9.00 -16.20 -13.28
CA SER A 392 8.38 -17.53 -13.42
C SER A 392 9.11 -18.41 -14.41
N LEU A 393 9.63 -17.84 -15.52
CA LEU A 393 10.44 -18.60 -16.48
C LEU A 393 11.68 -19.20 -15.81
N GLN A 394 12.42 -18.41 -15.01
CA GLN A 394 13.56 -18.89 -14.25
C GLN A 394 13.15 -19.91 -13.16
N ARG A 395 11.98 -19.75 -12.52
CA ARG A 395 11.39 -20.78 -11.64
C ARG A 395 10.96 -22.06 -12.37
N THR A 396 10.69 -22.02 -13.67
CA THR A 396 10.41 -23.23 -14.47
C THR A 396 11.68 -23.93 -14.97
N GLU A 397 12.75 -23.19 -15.21
CA GLU A 397 14.05 -23.74 -15.63
C GLU A 397 14.79 -24.43 -14.47
N SER A 398 14.70 -23.89 -13.25
CA SER A 398 15.43 -24.42 -12.08
C SER A 398 14.83 -25.69 -11.46
N THR A 399 13.55 -25.99 -11.74
CA THR A 399 12.84 -27.16 -11.19
C THR A 399 12.11 -27.90 -12.30
N GLY A 400 12.78 -28.93 -12.82
CA GLY A 400 12.40 -29.67 -14.02
C GLY A 400 11.00 -30.30 -13.98
N ASN A 401 10.44 -30.51 -15.18
CA ASN A 401 9.09 -31.01 -15.48
C ASN A 401 7.93 -30.06 -15.09
N ALA A 402 7.52 -29.24 -16.07
CA ALA A 402 6.27 -28.49 -16.02
C ALA A 402 5.00 -29.37 -15.93
N ALA A 403 5.07 -30.63 -16.37
CA ALA A 403 3.93 -31.55 -16.48
C ALA A 403 3.37 -32.07 -15.14
N MET A 404 4.04 -31.83 -14.00
CA MET A 404 3.62 -32.32 -12.68
C MET A 404 3.27 -31.19 -11.70
N ARG A 405 3.08 -29.96 -12.19
CA ARG A 405 2.65 -28.83 -11.35
C ARG A 405 1.12 -28.81 -11.23
N GLN A 406 0.63 -28.53 -10.02
CA GLN A 406 -0.72 -27.97 -9.85
C GLN A 406 -0.84 -26.72 -10.74
N PRO A 407 -1.99 -26.45 -11.37
CA PRO A 407 -2.18 -25.21 -12.12
C PRO A 407 -1.88 -24.02 -11.21
N VAL A 408 -1.31 -22.95 -11.79
CA VAL A 408 -0.94 -21.72 -11.07
C VAL A 408 -2.10 -21.32 -10.17
N SER A 409 -1.85 -21.29 -8.85
CA SER A 409 -2.86 -20.87 -7.89
C SER A 409 -3.27 -19.45 -8.24
N GLY A 410 -4.49 -19.28 -8.75
CA GLY A 410 -5.03 -17.97 -9.14
C GLY A 410 -5.36 -17.10 -7.93
N ASP A 411 -4.59 -17.16 -6.86
CA ASP A 411 -4.83 -16.53 -5.56
C ASP A 411 -4.13 -15.19 -5.36
N GLY A 412 -3.44 -14.71 -6.40
CA GLY A 412 -2.70 -13.46 -6.37
C GLY A 412 -1.36 -13.57 -5.64
N GLY A 413 -1.01 -14.75 -5.11
CA GLY A 413 0.23 -14.98 -4.38
C GLY A 413 1.48 -15.01 -5.27
N ASP A 414 1.33 -15.43 -6.53
CA ASP A 414 2.41 -15.45 -7.51
C ASP A 414 2.71 -14.07 -8.10
N ASP A 415 3.99 -13.83 -8.36
CA ASP A 415 4.55 -12.60 -8.94
C ASP A 415 3.90 -12.19 -10.29
N ASP A 416 3.47 -13.19 -11.07
CA ASP A 416 2.93 -13.04 -12.42
C ASP A 416 1.40 -13.14 -12.49
N SER A 417 0.77 -13.37 -11.34
CA SER A 417 -0.68 -13.47 -11.27
C SER A 417 -1.33 -12.19 -11.79
N PHE A 418 -2.47 -12.37 -12.45
CA PHE A 418 -3.41 -11.29 -12.72
C PHE A 418 -4.78 -11.76 -12.26
N VAL A 419 -5.39 -10.97 -11.38
CA VAL A 419 -6.68 -11.31 -10.77
C VAL A 419 -7.63 -10.14 -10.95
N VAL A 420 -8.84 -10.42 -11.44
CA VAL A 420 -9.90 -9.42 -11.56
C VAL A 420 -10.82 -9.57 -10.36
N TRP A 421 -11.10 -8.46 -9.67
CA TRP A 421 -12.04 -8.40 -8.55
C TRP A 421 -13.31 -7.66 -8.97
N THR A 422 -14.44 -8.19 -8.52
CA THR A 422 -15.79 -7.65 -8.80
C THR A 422 -16.64 -7.64 -7.55
N ALA A 423 -17.65 -6.78 -7.52
CA ALA A 423 -18.74 -6.94 -6.55
C ALA A 423 -19.59 -8.17 -6.91
N ALA A 424 -20.37 -8.66 -5.94
CA ALA A 424 -21.40 -9.70 -6.17
C ALA A 424 -22.67 -9.15 -6.87
N ARG A 425 -22.53 -8.07 -7.66
CA ARG A 425 -23.59 -7.46 -8.48
C ARG A 425 -23.43 -7.89 -9.93
N LYS A 426 -24.55 -8.10 -10.64
CA LYS A 426 -24.54 -8.57 -12.04
C LYS A 426 -23.70 -7.66 -12.92
N ARG A 427 -23.96 -6.34 -12.89
CA ARG A 427 -23.25 -5.37 -13.73
C ARG A 427 -21.72 -5.39 -13.60
N THR A 428 -21.19 -5.52 -12.38
CA THR A 428 -19.73 -5.63 -12.15
C THR A 428 -19.18 -6.96 -12.68
N PHE A 429 -19.92 -8.05 -12.51
CA PHE A 429 -19.49 -9.37 -12.97
C PHE A 429 -19.59 -9.52 -14.50
N ASP A 430 -20.66 -9.02 -15.12
CA ASP A 430 -20.84 -9.02 -16.57
C ASP A 430 -19.76 -8.20 -17.28
N THR A 431 -19.30 -7.07 -16.69
CA THR A 431 -18.13 -6.35 -17.22
C THR A 431 -16.85 -7.17 -17.15
N ALA A 432 -16.66 -7.97 -16.09
CA ALA A 432 -15.51 -8.86 -15.95
C ALA A 432 -15.60 -10.14 -16.80
N ARG A 433 -16.76 -10.44 -17.38
CA ARG A 433 -17.00 -11.71 -18.11
C ARG A 433 -16.01 -11.95 -19.25
N PHE A 434 -15.64 -10.89 -19.97
CA PHE A 434 -14.65 -10.97 -21.06
C PHE A 434 -13.23 -11.35 -20.58
N PHE A 435 -12.89 -11.08 -19.32
CA PHE A 435 -11.66 -11.59 -18.70
C PHE A 435 -11.80 -13.08 -18.33
N TYR A 436 -12.95 -13.47 -17.77
CA TYR A 436 -13.26 -14.86 -17.44
C TYR A 436 -13.23 -15.77 -18.68
N ASP A 437 -13.85 -15.33 -19.77
CA ASP A 437 -13.90 -16.05 -21.05
C ASP A 437 -12.49 -16.19 -21.69
N LYS A 438 -11.55 -15.29 -21.34
CA LYS A 438 -10.11 -15.38 -21.68
C LYS A 438 -9.28 -16.17 -20.66
N GLY A 439 -9.91 -16.87 -19.72
CA GLY A 439 -9.25 -17.76 -18.75
C GLY A 439 -8.61 -17.05 -17.54
N ILE A 440 -8.92 -15.78 -17.29
CA ILE A 440 -8.37 -15.01 -16.17
C ILE A 440 -9.24 -15.21 -14.93
N ASN A 441 -8.62 -15.29 -13.74
CA ASN A 441 -9.37 -15.51 -12.52
C ASN A 441 -10.16 -14.26 -12.11
N VAL A 442 -11.49 -14.32 -12.29
CA VAL A 442 -12.45 -13.33 -11.81
C VAL A 442 -12.99 -13.75 -10.45
N ARG A 443 -12.73 -12.93 -9.43
CA ARG A 443 -13.16 -13.15 -8.04
C ARG A 443 -14.23 -12.16 -7.65
N GLN A 444 -15.40 -12.68 -7.27
CA GLN A 444 -16.41 -11.86 -6.60
C GLN A 444 -16.01 -11.63 -5.12
N ARG A 445 -16.25 -10.42 -4.64
CA ARG A 445 -16.02 -9.98 -3.25
C ARG A 445 -17.26 -9.24 -2.78
N SER A 446 -17.91 -9.76 -1.73
CA SER A 446 -19.10 -9.11 -1.15
C SER A 446 -18.79 -7.70 -0.63
N GLN A 447 -17.57 -7.49 -0.16
CA GLN A 447 -17.09 -6.22 0.34
C GLN A 447 -16.96 -5.15 -0.76
N LEU A 448 -16.90 -5.52 -2.05
CA LEU A 448 -16.90 -4.57 -3.17
C LEU A 448 -18.31 -4.08 -3.58
N GLN A 449 -19.37 -4.46 -2.86
CA GLN A 449 -20.69 -3.88 -3.07
C GLN A 449 -20.68 -2.36 -2.89
N GLN A 450 -21.35 -1.65 -3.80
CA GLN A 450 -21.45 -0.18 -3.73
C GLN A 450 -22.14 0.29 -2.44
N LEU A 451 -21.77 1.49 -1.97
CA LEU A 451 -22.38 2.15 -0.81
C LEU A 451 -23.91 2.04 -0.86
N HIS A 452 -24.53 1.54 0.21
CA HIS A 452 -25.98 1.36 0.30
C HIS A 452 -26.70 2.71 0.48
N PRO A 453 -27.52 3.20 -0.47
CA PRO A 453 -28.15 4.51 -0.40
C PRO A 453 -29.37 4.56 0.54
N GLY A 454 -29.86 3.42 1.03
CA GLY A 454 -30.98 3.39 1.98
C GLY A 454 -32.28 3.96 1.40
N VAL A 455 -32.91 4.89 2.10
CA VAL A 455 -34.20 5.49 1.66
C VAL A 455 -34.08 6.42 0.46
N VAL A 456 -32.87 6.81 0.03
CA VAL A 456 -32.62 7.64 -1.16
C VAL A 456 -32.15 6.82 -2.37
N ALA A 457 -32.36 5.50 -2.35
CA ALA A 457 -32.09 4.64 -3.50
C ALA A 457 -32.90 5.09 -4.73
N ASP A 458 -32.23 5.18 -5.89
CA ASP A 458 -32.80 5.46 -7.21
C ASP A 458 -33.58 6.78 -7.30
N MET A 459 -33.29 7.74 -6.41
CA MET A 459 -33.80 9.11 -6.45
C MET A 459 -32.76 10.05 -7.05
N GLU A 460 -33.20 11.03 -7.84
CA GLU A 460 -32.33 12.12 -8.26
C GLU A 460 -31.99 13.07 -7.09
N GLU A 461 -30.86 13.77 -7.18
CA GLU A 461 -30.44 14.76 -6.18
C GLU A 461 -31.50 15.88 -5.98
N SER A 462 -32.20 16.24 -7.06
CA SER A 462 -33.34 17.15 -7.08
C SER A 462 -34.49 16.66 -6.18
N GLU A 463 -34.82 15.37 -6.27
CA GLU A 463 -35.87 14.69 -5.49
C GLU A 463 -35.46 14.50 -4.03
N VAL A 464 -34.20 14.10 -3.77
CA VAL A 464 -33.66 13.99 -2.41
C VAL A 464 -33.73 15.33 -1.69
N ARG A 465 -33.34 16.41 -2.37
CA ARG A 465 -33.43 17.78 -1.84
C ARG A 465 -34.86 18.23 -1.56
N ALA A 466 -35.83 17.83 -2.39
CA ALA A 466 -37.24 18.17 -2.19
C ALA A 466 -37.89 17.35 -1.06
N LYS A 467 -37.57 16.06 -0.96
CA LYS A 467 -38.20 15.09 -0.05
C LYS A 467 -37.57 15.05 1.33
N TYR A 468 -36.27 15.30 1.42
CA TYR A 468 -35.48 15.26 2.66
C TYR A 468 -34.58 16.51 2.82
N PRO A 469 -35.15 17.73 2.84
CA PRO A 469 -34.39 18.98 2.74
C PRO A 469 -33.38 19.21 3.88
N GLU A 470 -33.71 18.82 5.12
CA GLU A 470 -32.78 18.99 6.25
C GLU A 470 -31.64 17.95 6.21
N GLU A 471 -31.97 16.70 5.89
CA GLU A 471 -31.00 15.61 5.74
C GLU A 471 -29.99 15.90 4.61
N TYR A 472 -30.47 16.46 3.50
CA TYR A 472 -29.63 16.90 2.37
C TYR A 472 -28.71 18.07 2.76
N LYS A 473 -29.15 19.01 3.61
CA LYS A 473 -28.28 20.08 4.15
C LYS A 473 -27.18 19.53 5.04
N GLU A 474 -27.45 18.53 5.87
CA GLU A 474 -26.43 17.90 6.70
C GLU A 474 -25.47 17.03 5.87
N TRP A 475 -25.97 16.34 4.84
CA TRP A 475 -25.14 15.60 3.89
C TRP A 475 -24.13 16.51 3.18
N ILE A 476 -24.53 17.70 2.72
CA ILE A 476 -23.61 18.66 2.08
C ILE A 476 -22.47 19.10 3.03
N LYS A 477 -22.71 19.17 4.35
CA LYS A 477 -21.70 19.62 5.32
C LYS A 477 -20.63 18.57 5.60
N ASP A 478 -21.00 17.29 5.59
CA ASP A 478 -20.08 16.18 5.82
C ASP A 478 -20.49 14.96 4.97
N PRO A 479 -20.18 14.97 3.65
CA PRO A 479 -20.56 13.88 2.76
C PRO A 479 -19.89 12.54 3.09
N TYR A 480 -18.87 12.54 3.95
CA TYR A 480 -18.09 11.35 4.30
C TYR A 480 -18.73 10.56 5.45
N HIS A 481 -19.04 11.23 6.56
CA HIS A 481 -19.62 10.57 7.74
C HIS A 481 -21.14 10.53 7.72
N TYR A 482 -21.79 11.43 6.98
CA TYR A 482 -23.25 11.51 6.94
C TYR A 482 -23.87 10.20 6.41
N ARG A 483 -24.98 9.79 7.03
CA ARG A 483 -25.69 8.53 6.73
C ARG A 483 -27.19 8.78 6.66
N PHE A 484 -27.74 8.74 5.44
CA PHE A 484 -29.20 8.77 5.22
C PHE A 484 -29.90 7.63 5.99
N PRO A 485 -31.21 7.73 6.28
CA PRO A 485 -31.94 6.66 6.92
C PRO A 485 -31.80 5.32 6.18
N ARG A 486 -31.39 4.27 6.91
CA ARG A 486 -31.10 2.92 6.37
C ARG A 486 -29.99 2.86 5.30
N ALA A 487 -29.16 3.90 5.18
CA ALA A 487 -28.00 3.93 4.28
C ALA A 487 -26.70 3.50 4.98
N GLU A 488 -25.63 3.38 4.22
CA GLU A 488 -24.23 3.41 4.67
C GLU A 488 -23.66 4.82 4.44
N SER A 489 -22.66 5.22 5.24
CA SER A 489 -21.78 6.35 4.91
C SER A 489 -20.48 5.88 4.24
N TYR A 490 -19.65 6.81 3.75
CA TYR A 490 -18.31 6.46 3.26
C TYR A 490 -17.42 5.89 4.37
N HIS A 491 -17.63 6.32 5.61
CA HIS A 491 -16.96 5.73 6.77
C HIS A 491 -17.35 4.25 6.99
N ASP A 492 -18.64 3.90 6.90
CA ASP A 492 -19.09 2.51 7.01
C ASP A 492 -18.45 1.64 5.91
N LEU A 493 -18.43 2.16 4.68
CA LEU A 493 -17.79 1.53 3.54
C LEU A 493 -16.28 1.33 3.79
N ALA A 494 -15.57 2.34 4.29
CA ALA A 494 -14.14 2.25 4.60
C ALA A 494 -13.82 1.20 5.68
N VAL A 495 -14.65 1.12 6.73
CA VAL A 495 -14.51 0.11 7.79
C VAL A 495 -14.73 -1.31 7.23
N ARG A 496 -15.78 -1.55 6.43
CA ARG A 496 -15.99 -2.88 5.83
C ARG A 496 -14.99 -3.26 4.73
N MET A 497 -14.21 -2.29 4.24
CA MET A 497 -13.16 -2.53 3.24
C MET A 497 -11.83 -3.02 3.85
N GLU A 498 -11.59 -2.86 5.16
CA GLU A 498 -10.33 -3.27 5.81
C GLU A 498 -9.88 -4.71 5.45
N PRO A 499 -10.73 -5.75 5.48
CA PRO A 499 -10.30 -7.12 5.14
C PRO A 499 -9.84 -7.27 3.69
N LEU A 500 -10.41 -6.48 2.77
CA LEU A 500 -10.03 -6.50 1.36
C LEU A 500 -8.74 -5.73 1.11
N LEU A 501 -8.51 -4.64 1.84
CA LEU A 501 -7.21 -3.93 1.83
C LEU A 501 -6.08 -4.87 2.26
N LEU A 502 -6.29 -5.67 3.31
CA LEU A 502 -5.31 -6.68 3.74
C LEU A 502 -5.11 -7.81 2.72
N GLU A 503 -6.18 -8.27 2.05
CA GLU A 503 -6.04 -9.23 0.94
C GLU A 503 -5.26 -8.61 -0.23
N MET A 504 -5.51 -7.34 -0.55
CA MET A 504 -4.83 -6.60 -1.60
C MET A 504 -3.35 -6.45 -1.28
N GLU A 505 -2.98 -6.11 -0.04
CA GLU A 505 -1.59 -6.01 0.42
C GLU A 505 -0.84 -7.36 0.40
N ARG A 506 -1.57 -8.48 0.46
CA ARG A 506 -1.03 -9.84 0.35
C ARG A 506 -0.74 -10.31 -1.07
N MET A 507 -1.42 -9.76 -2.08
CA MET A 507 -1.19 -10.15 -3.48
C MET A 507 0.11 -9.54 -4.03
N ARG A 508 0.88 -10.29 -4.82
CA ARG A 508 2.16 -9.83 -5.41
C ARG A 508 2.01 -9.33 -6.84
N GLY A 509 1.16 -10.00 -7.62
CA GLY A 509 0.91 -9.72 -9.03
C GLY A 509 -0.05 -8.56 -9.28
N ASP A 510 -0.56 -8.49 -10.49
CA ASP A 510 -1.45 -7.44 -10.98
C ASP A 510 -2.90 -7.68 -10.49
N ILE A 511 -3.61 -6.61 -10.10
CA ILE A 511 -5.00 -6.69 -9.63
C ILE A 511 -5.84 -5.67 -10.40
N LEU A 512 -6.91 -6.09 -11.06
CA LEU A 512 -7.92 -5.16 -11.61
C LEU A 512 -9.17 -5.20 -10.73
N VAL A 513 -9.59 -4.07 -10.17
CA VAL A 513 -10.86 -3.96 -9.45
C VAL A 513 -11.88 -3.25 -10.35
N ILE A 514 -12.93 -4.00 -10.71
CA ILE A 514 -14.08 -3.49 -11.47
C ILE A 514 -15.22 -3.23 -10.48
N GLY A 515 -15.56 -1.95 -10.30
CA GLY A 515 -16.43 -1.52 -9.21
C GLY A 515 -17.36 -0.36 -9.54
N HIS A 516 -18.06 0.10 -8.51
CA HIS A 516 -18.85 1.33 -8.53
C HIS A 516 -18.04 2.46 -7.89
N GLU A 517 -18.33 3.72 -8.26
CA GLU A 517 -17.55 4.88 -7.82
C GLU A 517 -17.26 4.89 -6.32
N SER A 518 -18.28 4.73 -5.47
CA SER A 518 -18.13 4.79 -4.01
C SER A 518 -17.04 3.86 -3.46
N VAL A 519 -16.90 2.67 -4.04
CA VAL A 519 -15.92 1.65 -3.64
C VAL A 519 -14.53 1.98 -4.17
N LEU A 520 -14.44 2.40 -5.44
CA LEU A 520 -13.18 2.81 -6.05
C LEU A 520 -12.58 4.02 -5.34
N ARG A 521 -13.42 5.01 -4.96
CA ARG A 521 -13.06 6.18 -4.14
C ARG A 521 -12.40 5.78 -2.81
N VAL A 522 -12.94 4.76 -2.13
CA VAL A 522 -12.41 4.30 -0.82
C VAL A 522 -11.11 3.50 -0.98
N LEU A 523 -11.01 2.61 -1.97
CA LEU A 523 -9.77 1.86 -2.24
C LEU A 523 -8.63 2.78 -2.72
N TYR A 524 -8.96 3.74 -3.59
CA TYR A 524 -8.03 4.80 -4.01
C TYR A 524 -7.65 5.69 -2.83
N GLY A 525 -8.60 6.07 -1.98
CA GLY A 525 -8.34 6.84 -0.77
C GLY A 525 -7.34 6.17 0.17
N TYR A 526 -7.39 4.84 0.31
CA TYR A 526 -6.35 4.09 1.03
C TYR A 526 -5.00 4.14 0.29
N LEU A 527 -4.97 3.76 -0.99
CA LEU A 527 -3.72 3.64 -1.75
C LEU A 527 -3.01 4.97 -1.98
N MET A 528 -3.76 6.07 -2.07
CA MET A 528 -3.25 7.42 -2.30
C MET A 528 -3.25 8.29 -1.04
N ALA A 529 -3.57 7.69 0.12
CA ALA A 529 -3.63 8.34 1.44
C ALA A 529 -4.49 9.62 1.51
N CYS A 530 -5.63 9.63 0.81
CA CYS A 530 -6.52 10.80 0.74
C CYS A 530 -7.28 11.06 2.06
N SER A 531 -7.64 12.32 2.29
CA SER A 531 -8.42 12.74 3.47
C SER A 531 -9.91 12.35 3.39
N CYS A 532 -10.63 12.40 4.52
CA CYS A 532 -12.08 12.16 4.54
C CYS A 532 -12.87 13.13 3.63
N PRO A 533 -12.60 14.45 3.62
CA PRO A 533 -13.23 15.37 2.65
C PRO A 533 -12.95 15.05 1.19
N ASP A 534 -11.76 14.55 0.85
CA ASP A 534 -11.39 14.28 -0.55
C ASP A 534 -12.13 13.07 -1.12
N ILE A 535 -12.28 11.99 -0.34
CA ILE A 535 -12.80 10.70 -0.83
C ILE A 535 -14.16 10.82 -1.55
N PRO A 536 -15.18 11.54 -1.04
CA PRO A 536 -16.46 11.73 -1.72
C PRO A 536 -16.37 12.62 -2.98
N SER A 537 -15.29 13.38 -3.16
CA SER A 537 -15.06 14.25 -4.32
C SER A 537 -14.30 13.58 -5.47
N LEU A 538 -13.62 12.46 -5.21
CA LEU A 538 -12.84 11.72 -6.21
C LEU A 538 -13.72 11.18 -7.36
N THR A 539 -13.38 11.52 -8.60
CA THR A 539 -14.15 11.14 -9.79
C THR A 539 -13.58 9.92 -10.50
N PHE A 540 -14.47 9.00 -10.90
CA PHE A 540 -14.16 7.79 -11.67
C PHE A 540 -15.11 7.71 -12.88
N THR A 541 -14.64 8.18 -14.02
CA THR A 541 -15.35 8.08 -15.31
C THR A 541 -15.29 6.65 -15.85
N ARG A 542 -16.01 6.38 -16.95
CA ARG A 542 -15.88 5.11 -17.68
C ARG A 542 -14.81 5.18 -18.77
N ASP A 543 -14.30 6.37 -19.06
CA ASP A 543 -13.41 6.64 -20.21
C ASP A 543 -11.94 6.66 -19.80
N GLU A 544 -11.63 6.27 -18.54
CA GLU A 544 -10.28 6.17 -17.99
C GLU A 544 -10.09 4.89 -17.18
N LEU A 545 -8.98 4.19 -17.44
CA LEU A 545 -8.40 3.17 -16.58
C LEU A 545 -7.39 3.85 -15.66
N ILE A 546 -7.54 3.68 -14.35
CA ILE A 546 -6.58 4.22 -13.37
C ILE A 546 -5.63 3.11 -12.95
N GLU A 547 -4.33 3.31 -13.09
CA GLU A 547 -3.27 2.43 -12.64
C GLU A 547 -2.52 3.06 -11.47
N ILE A 548 -2.34 2.28 -10.40
CA ILE A 548 -1.51 2.63 -9.25
C ILE A 548 -0.33 1.67 -9.22
N SER A 549 0.86 2.27 -9.28
CA SER A 549 2.16 1.59 -9.16
C SER A 549 2.77 1.88 -7.79
N PHE A 550 3.38 0.86 -7.20
CA PHE A 550 4.00 0.94 -5.88
C PHE A 550 5.47 1.31 -6.03
N SER A 551 5.96 2.24 -5.20
CA SER A 551 7.40 2.47 -5.02
C SER A 551 7.78 2.39 -3.54
N PRO A 552 9.08 2.29 -3.18
CA PRO A 552 9.53 2.20 -1.80
C PRO A 552 9.22 3.43 -0.92
N PHE A 553 8.85 4.56 -1.53
CA PHE A 553 8.63 5.83 -0.83
C PHE A 553 7.20 6.36 -0.99
N GLU A 554 6.63 6.26 -2.19
CA GLU A 554 5.31 6.80 -2.54
C GLU A 554 4.59 5.87 -3.53
N ASN A 555 3.26 5.88 -3.57
CA ASN A 555 2.50 5.31 -4.69
C ASN A 555 2.38 6.33 -5.82
N LYS A 556 2.37 5.86 -7.07
CA LYS A 556 2.24 6.71 -8.26
C LYS A 556 1.04 6.32 -9.10
N VAL A 557 0.26 7.31 -9.53
CA VAL A 557 -0.95 7.11 -10.34
C VAL A 557 -0.72 7.48 -11.81
N ARG A 558 -1.23 6.64 -12.71
CA ARG A 558 -1.33 6.87 -14.16
C ARG A 558 -2.78 6.70 -14.59
N ARG A 559 -3.31 7.63 -15.39
CA ARG A 559 -4.62 7.51 -16.05
C ARG A 559 -4.40 7.15 -17.51
N VAL A 560 -5.10 6.13 -18.01
CA VAL A 560 -5.00 5.64 -19.39
C VAL A 560 -6.39 5.73 -20.02
N PRO A 561 -6.59 6.47 -21.13
CA PRO A 561 -7.92 6.62 -21.73
C PRO A 561 -8.43 5.29 -22.29
N ILE A 562 -9.72 5.04 -22.10
CA ILE A 562 -10.45 3.89 -22.67
C ILE A 562 -11.25 4.42 -23.86
N VAL A 563 -10.86 4.00 -25.06
CA VAL A 563 -11.56 4.36 -26.30
C VAL A 563 -12.45 3.19 -26.72
N TYR A 564 -13.73 3.47 -26.90
CA TYR A 564 -14.76 2.57 -27.40
C TYR A 564 -15.73 3.38 -28.28
N GLU A 565 -16.28 2.75 -29.31
CA GLU A 565 -17.25 3.34 -30.25
C GLU A 565 -18.69 3.08 -29.78
#